data_AF-A0A0B5D725-F1
#
_entry.id   AF-A0A0B5D725-F1
#
_cell.length_a   1.000
_cell.length_b   1.000
_cell.length_c   1.000
_cell.angle_alpha   90.00
_cell.angle_beta   90.00
_cell.angle_gamma   90.00
#
_symmetry.space_group_name_H-M   'P 1'
#
loop_
_entity.id
_entity.type
_entity.pdbx_description
1 polymer ?
#
loop_
_entity_poly.entity_id
_entity_poly.type
_entity_poly.pdbx_seq_one_letter_code
_entity_poly.pdbx_strand_id
1 'polypeptide(L)'
;INEMILTEQEIDGEMRKLLTHFDRNGLAYTMDRVTGELLVAEKYDPAVNWATHVDMETGRPQVVAEYSTDQNGADFNTTGVCPAALGTKDQQPSSYSPKSGLFYIPTNHV
;
A
#
# COMPACT_ATOMS: atom_id res chain seq x y z
N ILE A 1 -13.06 -1.47 3.09
CA ILE A 1 -13.28 -0.19 2.38
C ILE A 1 -12.51 -0.23 1.08
N ASN A 2 -11.24 -0.65 1.09
CA ASN A 2 -10.52 -1.02 -0.13
C ASN A 2 -10.60 -2.55 -0.36
N GLU A 3 -10.57 -2.97 -1.62
CA GLU A 3 -10.77 -4.31 -2.13
C GLU A 3 -9.53 -5.22 -1.99
N MET A 4 -9.76 -6.52 -2.12
CA MET A 4 -8.72 -7.55 -2.22
C MET A 4 -8.81 -8.20 -3.59
N ILE A 5 -7.85 -7.93 -4.49
CA ILE A 5 -7.88 -8.51 -5.85
C ILE A 5 -7.07 -9.80 -5.85
N LEU A 6 -7.73 -10.91 -6.19
CA LEU A 6 -7.08 -12.22 -6.25
C LEU A 6 -6.59 -12.50 -7.66
N THR A 7 -5.32 -12.86 -7.78
CA THR A 7 -4.67 -13.15 -9.06
C THR A 7 -3.77 -14.38 -8.94
N GLU A 8 -3.36 -14.94 -10.07
CA GLU A 8 -2.26 -15.91 -10.14
C GLU A 8 -1.23 -15.34 -11.09
N GLN A 9 -0.02 -15.11 -10.60
CA GLN A 9 1.08 -14.48 -11.34
C GLN A 9 2.39 -15.14 -10.94
N GLU A 10 3.39 -15.00 -11.81
CA GLU A 10 4.75 -15.44 -11.52
C GLU A 10 5.46 -14.40 -10.64
N ILE A 11 6.00 -14.81 -9.50
CA ILE A 11 6.86 -14.02 -8.62
C ILE A 11 8.12 -14.84 -8.37
N ASP A 12 9.29 -14.26 -8.62
CA ASP A 12 10.61 -14.90 -8.48
C ASP A 12 10.72 -16.25 -9.21
N GLY A 13 10.06 -16.39 -10.37
CA GLY A 13 10.07 -17.60 -11.19
C GLY A 13 9.07 -18.68 -10.77
N GLU A 14 8.25 -18.44 -9.75
CA GLU A 14 7.21 -19.37 -9.29
C GLU A 14 5.81 -18.81 -9.51
N MET A 15 4.89 -19.64 -10.01
CA MET A 15 3.47 -19.27 -10.07
C MET A 15 2.87 -19.27 -8.67
N ARG A 16 2.42 -18.10 -8.21
CA ARG A 16 1.90 -17.89 -6.87
C ARG A 16 0.41 -17.53 -6.88
N LYS A 17 -0.27 -17.90 -5.80
CA LYS A 17 -1.67 -17.55 -5.54
C LYS A 17 -1.70 -16.27 -4.74
N LEU A 18 -2.03 -15.16 -5.38
CA LEU A 18 -1.85 -13.83 -4.82
C LEU A 18 -3.15 -13.17 -4.38
N LEU A 19 -3.01 -12.28 -3.41
CA LEU A 19 -3.93 -11.21 -3.06
C LEU A 19 -3.15 -9.89 -3.16
N THR A 20 -3.66 -8.94 -3.93
CA THR A 20 -3.10 -7.59 -4.03
C THR A 20 -4.08 -6.56 -3.46
N HIS A 21 -3.56 -5.65 -2.65
CA HIS A 21 -4.32 -4.63 -1.93
C HIS A 21 -3.63 -3.27 -2.02
N PHE A 22 -4.34 -2.28 -2.58
CA PHE A 22 -3.90 -0.89 -2.63
C PHE A 22 -4.52 -0.14 -1.46
N ASP A 23 -3.76 0.04 -0.38
CA ASP A 23 -4.29 0.59 0.86
C ASP A 23 -4.38 2.12 0.84
N ARG A 24 -5.26 2.66 1.68
CA ARG A 24 -5.38 4.09 1.96
C ARG A 24 -4.04 4.76 2.25
N ASN A 25 -3.14 4.07 2.94
CA ASN A 25 -1.84 4.61 3.33
C ASN A 25 -0.86 4.85 2.17
N GLY A 26 -1.24 4.52 0.92
CA GLY A 26 -0.40 4.73 -0.26
C GLY A 26 0.61 3.63 -0.55
N LEU A 27 0.55 2.53 0.21
CA LEU A 27 1.33 1.32 -0.01
C LEU A 27 0.46 0.24 -0.67
N ALA A 28 1.05 -0.46 -1.64
CA ALA A 28 0.48 -1.60 -2.33
C ALA A 28 1.09 -2.87 -1.75
N TYR A 29 0.24 -3.76 -1.27
CA TYR A 29 0.63 -5.03 -0.66
C TYR A 29 0.27 -6.16 -1.60
N THR A 30 1.23 -7.02 -1.94
CA THR A 30 0.97 -8.31 -2.57
C THR A 30 1.39 -9.41 -1.61
N MET A 31 0.47 -10.34 -1.35
CA MET A 31 0.65 -11.43 -0.40
C MET A 31 0.29 -12.76 -1.05
N ASP A 32 0.88 -13.85 -0.55
CA ASP A 32 0.37 -15.19 -0.81
C ASP A 32 -0.98 -15.35 -0.10
N ARG A 33 -2.06 -15.55 -0.87
CA ARG A 33 -3.42 -15.60 -0.31
C ARG A 33 -3.70 -16.89 0.47
N VAL A 34 -2.81 -17.87 0.42
CA VAL A 34 -2.96 -19.14 1.14
C VAL A 34 -2.21 -19.10 2.46
N THR A 35 -0.99 -18.57 2.48
CA THR A 35 -0.13 -18.57 3.68
C THR A 35 -0.16 -17.26 4.45
N GLY A 36 -0.52 -16.15 3.79
CA GLY A 36 -0.41 -14.80 4.34
C GLY A 36 1.01 -14.23 4.27
N GLU A 37 1.94 -14.89 3.59
CA GLU A 37 3.30 -14.38 3.36
C GLU A 37 3.27 -13.05 2.61
N LEU A 38 3.99 -12.05 3.12
CA LEU A 38 4.14 -10.76 2.47
C LEU A 38 5.23 -10.85 1.39
N LEU A 39 4.87 -10.56 0.13
CA LEU A 39 5.76 -10.70 -1.02
C LEU A 39 6.23 -9.34 -1.55
N VAL A 40 5.34 -8.34 -1.58
CA VAL A 40 5.65 -6.98 -2.04
C VAL A 40 4.92 -5.97 -1.16
N ALA A 41 5.60 -4.89 -0.79
CA ALA A 41 5.02 -3.78 -0.03
C ALA A 41 5.67 -2.46 -0.44
N GLU A 42 5.11 -1.82 -1.47
CA GLU A 42 5.73 -0.67 -2.14
C GLU A 42 4.81 0.53 -2.23
N LYS A 43 5.38 1.73 -2.31
CA LYS A 43 4.61 2.94 -2.59
C LYS A 43 4.08 2.88 -4.03
N TYR A 44 2.78 3.09 -4.22
CA TYR A 44 2.19 3.22 -5.56
C TYR A 44 1.91 4.68 -5.95
N ASP A 45 2.23 5.62 -5.06
CA ASP A 45 2.31 7.05 -5.31
C ASP A 45 3.62 7.58 -4.68
N PRO A 46 4.50 8.25 -5.45
CA PRO A 46 5.77 8.76 -4.94
C PRO A 46 5.63 9.87 -3.90
N ALA A 47 4.47 10.54 -3.77
CA ALA A 47 4.23 11.58 -2.79
C ALA A 47 4.14 11.05 -1.35
N VAL A 48 3.88 9.75 -1.17
CA VAL A 48 3.73 9.12 0.16
C VAL A 48 5.00 9.31 0.99
N ASN A 49 4.87 9.92 2.16
CA ASN A 49 6.02 10.33 2.99
C ASN A 49 5.94 9.87 4.45
N TRP A 50 4.78 9.43 4.95
CA TRP A 50 4.61 9.05 6.35
C TRP A 50 5.47 7.85 6.80
N ALA A 51 5.89 7.01 5.86
CA ALA A 51 6.82 5.91 6.05
C ALA A 51 7.90 5.91 4.97
N THR A 52 9.10 5.44 5.32
CA THR A 52 10.20 5.28 4.35
C THR A 52 9.98 4.06 3.46
N HIS A 53 9.73 2.90 4.07
CA HIS A 53 9.48 1.61 3.45
C HIS A 53 8.73 0.69 4.42
N VAL A 54 8.34 -0.50 3.96
CA VAL A 54 7.92 -1.61 4.83
C VAL A 54 9.11 -2.52 5.06
N ASP A 55 9.41 -2.76 6.33
CA ASP A 55 10.40 -3.76 6.71
C ASP A 55 9.82 -5.16 6.42
N MET A 56 10.41 -5.86 5.45
CA MET A 56 9.86 -7.13 4.94
C MET A 56 10.07 -8.31 5.89
N GLU A 57 10.98 -8.21 6.87
CA GLU A 57 11.18 -9.25 7.88
C GLU A 57 10.08 -9.19 8.95
N THR A 58 9.74 -7.97 9.38
CA THR A 58 8.74 -7.74 10.43
C THR A 58 7.33 -7.46 9.90
N GLY A 59 7.21 -7.11 8.61
CA GLY A 59 5.98 -6.63 7.97
C GLY A 59 5.55 -5.23 8.40
N ARG A 60 6.42 -4.45 9.04
CA ARG A 60 6.05 -3.16 9.67
C ARG A 60 6.53 -1.96 8.84
N PRO A 61 5.67 -0.98 8.56
CA PRO A 61 6.09 0.29 7.98
C PRO A 61 7.04 1.06 8.91
N GLN A 62 8.16 1.54 8.37
CA GLN A 62 9.13 2.37 9.07
C GLN A 62 8.69 3.84 9.04
N VAL A 63 7.98 4.24 10.10
CA VAL A 63 7.38 5.58 10.25
C VAL A 63 8.43 6.68 10.24
N VAL A 64 8.18 7.74 9.51
CA VAL A 64 8.98 8.96 9.51
C VAL A 64 8.45 9.88 10.62
N ALA A 65 9.30 10.13 11.63
CA ALA A 65 8.94 10.90 12.83
C ALA A 65 8.32 12.28 12.51
N GLU A 66 8.88 12.98 11.50
CA GLU A 66 8.38 14.29 11.05
C GLU A 66 6.88 14.30 10.72
N TYR A 67 6.39 13.21 10.13
CA TYR A 67 4.99 13.08 9.68
C TYR A 67 4.11 12.30 10.67
N SER A 68 4.63 11.93 11.84
CA SER A 68 3.88 11.18 12.84
C SER A 68 3.07 12.11 13.75
N THR A 69 1.75 11.99 13.73
CA THR A 69 0.87 12.75 14.63
C THR A 69 1.03 12.33 16.10
N ASP A 70 1.33 11.07 16.35
CA ASP A 70 1.55 10.54 17.70
C ASP A 70 2.87 11.06 18.31
N GLN A 71 3.98 11.00 17.54
CA GLN A 71 5.28 11.46 18.03
C GLN A 71 5.35 12.98 18.18
N ASN A 72 4.62 13.72 17.36
CA ASN A 72 4.55 15.18 17.47
C ASN A 72 3.62 15.65 18.61
N GLY A 73 2.64 14.84 19.03
CA GLY A 73 1.79 15.07 20.20
C GLY A 73 0.39 15.63 19.89
N ALA A 74 -0.53 15.43 20.85
CA ALA A 74 -1.98 15.64 20.67
C ALA A 74 -2.43 17.08 20.34
N ASP A 75 -1.60 18.09 20.66
CA ASP A 75 -1.87 19.51 20.42
C ASP A 75 -0.92 20.13 19.37
N PHE A 76 -0.23 19.29 18.60
CA PHE A 76 0.66 19.71 17.52
C PHE A 76 0.01 19.49 16.15
N ASN A 77 0.06 20.50 15.30
CA ASN A 77 -0.41 20.37 13.92
C ASN A 77 0.71 19.82 13.01
N THR A 78 0.73 18.50 12.79
CA THR A 78 1.64 17.87 11.83
C THR A 78 1.25 18.25 10.40
N THR A 79 2.10 18.97 9.69
CA THR A 79 1.83 19.48 8.34
C THR A 79 2.55 18.68 7.26
N GLY A 80 2.01 18.69 6.04
CA GLY A 80 2.67 18.10 4.86
C GLY A 80 2.67 16.57 4.83
N VAL A 81 1.82 15.91 5.62
CA VAL A 81 1.66 14.45 5.60
C VAL A 81 0.98 14.02 4.31
N CYS A 82 1.60 13.07 3.62
CA CYS A 82 1.06 12.43 2.43
C CYS A 82 0.98 10.89 2.65
N PRO A 83 -0.19 10.27 2.39
CA PRO A 83 -1.42 10.89 1.89
C PRO A 83 -2.22 11.62 2.97
N ALA A 84 -3.18 12.45 2.55
CA ALA A 84 -4.22 12.95 3.44
C ALA A 84 -5.05 11.80 4.04
N ALA A 85 -5.92 12.10 5.02
CA ALA A 85 -6.71 11.08 5.72
C ALA A 85 -7.58 10.22 4.78
N LEU A 86 -8.07 10.78 3.67
CA LEU A 86 -8.82 10.07 2.62
C LEU A 86 -7.98 9.06 1.82
N GLY A 87 -6.66 9.08 2.00
CA GLY A 87 -5.69 8.14 1.45
C GLY A 87 -5.37 8.34 -0.04
N THR A 88 -4.31 7.70 -0.51
CA THR A 88 -3.97 7.67 -1.95
C THR A 88 -5.05 6.89 -2.74
N LYS A 89 -5.81 6.01 -2.09
CA LYS A 89 -7.01 5.37 -2.63
C LYS A 89 -8.04 5.13 -1.52
N ASP A 90 -9.31 5.39 -1.78
CA ASP A 90 -10.41 5.07 -0.86
C ASP A 90 -11.25 3.89 -1.39
N GLN A 91 -12.58 3.95 -1.28
CA GLN A 91 -13.49 2.85 -1.65
C GLN A 91 -13.51 2.49 -3.14
N GLN A 92 -12.98 3.35 -4.02
CA GLN A 92 -13.03 3.13 -5.46
C GLN A 92 -12.27 1.85 -5.85
N PRO A 93 -12.92 0.86 -6.50
CA PRO A 93 -12.26 -0.41 -6.78
C PRO A 93 -11.27 -0.29 -7.93
N SER A 94 -10.12 -0.95 -7.80
CA SER A 94 -9.16 -1.15 -8.88
C SER A 94 -9.57 -2.31 -9.79
N SER A 95 -8.97 -2.41 -10.97
CA SER A 95 -9.16 -3.55 -11.88
C SER A 95 -7.84 -4.19 -12.25
N TYR A 96 -7.86 -5.47 -12.63
CA TYR A 96 -6.69 -6.21 -13.10
C TYR A 96 -6.95 -6.76 -14.50
N SER A 97 -5.96 -6.61 -15.38
CA SER A 97 -5.98 -7.21 -16.73
C SER A 97 -5.02 -8.40 -16.79
N PRO A 98 -5.52 -9.65 -16.90
CA PRO A 98 -4.66 -10.82 -17.03
C PRO A 98 -3.89 -10.86 -18.35
N LYS A 99 -4.29 -10.07 -19.35
CA LYS A 99 -3.58 -9.98 -20.63
C LYS A 99 -2.29 -9.16 -20.54
N SER A 100 -2.30 -8.11 -19.72
CA SER A 100 -1.16 -7.21 -19.55
C SER A 100 -0.41 -7.45 -18.24
N GLY A 101 -1.00 -8.15 -17.27
CA GLY A 101 -0.45 -8.31 -15.93
C GLY A 101 -0.52 -7.04 -15.09
N LEU A 102 -1.32 -6.05 -15.50
CA LEU A 102 -1.36 -4.72 -14.87
C LEU A 102 -2.62 -4.53 -14.04
N PHE A 103 -2.44 -3.82 -12.92
CA PHE A 103 -3.51 -3.21 -12.14
C PHE A 103 -3.77 -1.78 -12.61
N TYR A 104 -5.04 -1.39 -12.67
CA TYR A 104 -5.49 -0.03 -12.95
C TYR A 104 -6.17 0.51 -11.70
N ILE A 105 -5.54 1.51 -11.08
CA ILE A 105 -5.85 1.97 -9.73
C ILE A 105 -6.38 3.40 -9.82
N PRO A 106 -7.63 3.67 -9.40
CA PRO A 106 -8.14 5.03 -9.36
C PRO A 106 -7.64 5.74 -8.10
N THR A 107 -6.60 6.57 -8.24
CA THR A 107 -5.91 7.26 -7.14
C THR A 107 -6.49 8.64 -6.81
N ASN A 108 -6.36 9.06 -5.56
CA ASN A 108 -6.61 10.41 -5.08
C ASN A 108 -5.28 11.18 -4.99
N HIS A 109 -5.24 12.43 -5.48
CA HIS A 109 -4.14 13.37 -5.28
C HIS A 109 -4.72 14.68 -4.76
N VAL A 110 -4.83 14.78 -3.43
CA VAL A 110 -5.52 15.87 -2.71
C VAL A 110 -4.58 16.51 -1.72
#